data_AF-A0A357JDJ2-F1
#
_entry.id   AF-A0A357JDJ2-F1
#
_cell.length_a   1.000
_cell.length_b   1.000
_cell.length_c   1.000
_cell.angle_alpha   90.00
_cell.angle_beta   90.00
_cell.angle_gamma   90.00
#
_symmetry.space_group_name_H-M   'P 1'
#
loop_
_entity.id
_entity.type
_entity.pdbx_description
1 polymer ?
#
loop_
_entity_poly.entity_id
_entity_poly.type
_entity_poly.pdbx_seq_one_letter_code
_entity_poly.pdbx_strand_id
1 'polypeptide(L)'
;NESLFWDIAKIYNSIILMLKKCKEINKIPESLGIDTFGVDYCLLDCNDQLVRNIYSYRDSRTIKAKQDFEKIMSIENLYKITGIYPQVFNTLYQLYDDKEKGLITKTKTIMFLPCYLGYLLTDVKYNELSIASTSGLLNKDTFDYDKDILKLLGLNKENFANFKNNG
;
A
#
# COMPACT_ATOMS: atom_id res chain seq x y z
N ASN A 1 19.72 -9.63 9.58
CA ASN A 1 18.28 -9.75 9.86
C ASN A 1 17.56 -10.15 8.59
N GLU A 2 16.75 -11.20 8.65
CA GLU A 2 15.90 -11.63 7.54
C GLU A 2 14.69 -10.71 7.45
N SER A 3 14.44 -10.16 6.27
CA SER A 3 13.25 -9.38 5.99
C SER A 3 12.11 -10.28 5.52
N LEU A 4 10.87 -9.89 5.84
CA LEU A 4 9.66 -10.62 5.49
C LEU A 4 8.98 -9.96 4.29
N PHE A 5 8.80 -10.74 3.22
CA PHE A 5 8.19 -10.29 1.98
C PHE A 5 7.02 -11.20 1.58
N TRP A 6 6.02 -10.61 0.91
CA TRP A 6 4.98 -11.38 0.25
C TRP A 6 5.50 -11.98 -1.05
N ASP A 7 5.25 -13.28 -1.26
CA ASP A 7 5.51 -13.93 -2.54
C ASP A 7 4.37 -13.63 -3.53
N ILE A 8 4.45 -12.45 -4.14
CA ILE A 8 3.42 -11.96 -5.07
C ILE A 8 3.26 -12.86 -6.28
N ALA A 9 4.37 -13.41 -6.81
CA ALA A 9 4.32 -14.30 -7.96
C ALA A 9 3.50 -15.55 -7.64
N LYS A 10 3.71 -16.15 -6.46
CA LYS A 10 2.92 -17.30 -6.00
C LYS A 10 1.45 -16.95 -5.75
N ILE A 11 1.17 -15.79 -5.15
CA ILE A 11 -0.21 -15.33 -4.91
C ILE A 11 -0.93 -15.14 -6.25
N TYR A 12 -0.32 -14.40 -7.19
CA TYR A 12 -0.87 -14.16 -8.52
C TYR A 12 -1.12 -15.47 -9.28
N ASN A 13 -0.13 -16.37 -9.31
CA ASN A 13 -0.28 -17.66 -9.97
C ASN A 13 -1.40 -18.51 -9.36
N SER A 14 -1.62 -18.40 -8.05
CA SER A 14 -2.73 -19.09 -7.38
C SER A 14 -4.10 -18.53 -7.82
N ILE A 15 -4.21 -17.20 -8.00
CA ILE A 15 -5.41 -16.57 -8.54
C ILE A 15 -5.68 -17.06 -9.97
N ILE A 16 -4.66 -17.05 -10.84
CA ILE A 16 -4.79 -17.55 -12.22
C ILE A 16 -5.19 -19.02 -12.26
N LEU A 17 -4.61 -19.86 -11.39
CA LEU A 17 -4.96 -21.27 -11.31
C LEU A 17 -6.42 -21.47 -10.87
N MET A 18 -6.90 -20.68 -9.91
CA MET A 18 -8.30 -20.71 -9.47
C MET A 18 -9.24 -20.36 -10.63
N LEU A 19 -8.96 -19.29 -11.38
CA LEU A 19 -9.77 -18.88 -12.53
C LEU A 19 -9.80 -19.96 -13.63
N LYS A 20 -8.66 -20.65 -13.88
CA LYS A 20 -8.60 -21.79 -14.80
C LYS A 20 -9.49 -22.95 -14.32
N LYS A 21 -9.45 -23.27 -13.04
CA LYS A 21 -10.31 -24.32 -12.45
C LYS A 21 -11.80 -24.00 -12.54
N CYS A 22 -12.19 -22.74 -12.32
CA CYS A 22 -13.56 -22.26 -12.54
C CYS A 22 -14.04 -22.55 -13.97
N LYS A 23 -13.18 -22.33 -14.96
CA LYS A 23 -13.47 -22.65 -16.37
C LYS A 23 -13.61 -24.15 -16.60
N GLU A 24 -12.74 -24.97 -16.03
CA GLU A 24 -12.78 -26.45 -16.17
C GLU A 24 -14.11 -27.05 -15.68
N ILE A 25 -14.71 -26.48 -14.63
CA ILE A 25 -15.98 -26.93 -14.07
C ILE A 25 -17.20 -26.17 -14.62
N ASN A 26 -17.02 -25.37 -15.68
CA ASN A 26 -18.05 -24.52 -16.30
C ASN A 26 -18.76 -23.57 -15.31
N LYS A 27 -18.01 -23.00 -14.36
CA LYS A 27 -18.47 -21.98 -13.41
C LYS A 27 -17.60 -20.72 -13.51
N ILE A 28 -17.63 -20.08 -14.68
CA ILE A 28 -16.86 -18.85 -14.93
C ILE A 28 -17.50 -17.70 -14.14
N PRO A 29 -16.73 -16.99 -13.28
CA PRO A 29 -17.27 -15.86 -12.53
C PRO A 29 -17.55 -14.67 -13.46
N GLU A 30 -18.68 -13.99 -13.24
CA GLU A 30 -19.03 -12.75 -13.93
C GLU A 30 -18.25 -11.54 -13.40
N SER A 31 -17.77 -11.64 -12.15
CA SER A 31 -17.01 -10.59 -11.47
C SER A 31 -15.95 -11.19 -10.55
N LEU A 32 -14.85 -10.46 -10.34
CA LEU A 32 -13.79 -10.82 -9.39
C LEU A 32 -13.50 -9.63 -8.48
N GLY A 33 -13.49 -9.88 -7.16
CA GLY A 33 -13.00 -8.95 -6.15
C GLY A 33 -11.75 -9.52 -5.47
N ILE A 34 -10.85 -8.64 -5.05
CA ILE A 34 -9.66 -8.99 -4.27
C ILE A 34 -9.69 -8.18 -2.99
N ASP A 35 -9.72 -8.86 -1.85
CA ASP A 35 -9.47 -8.31 -0.54
C ASP A 35 -8.20 -8.92 0.07
N THR A 36 -7.46 -8.12 0.82
CA THR A 36 -6.29 -8.57 1.56
C THR A 36 -6.25 -7.87 2.91
N PHE A 37 -5.29 -8.25 3.74
CA PHE A 37 -4.89 -7.41 4.88
C PHE A 37 -4.53 -5.99 4.42
N GLY A 38 -4.75 -5.02 5.30
CA GLY A 38 -4.42 -3.61 5.06
C GLY A 38 -2.92 -3.32 5.08
N VAL A 39 -2.60 -2.03 5.07
CA VAL A 39 -1.28 -1.38 5.26
C VAL A 39 -0.18 -1.68 4.23
N ASP A 40 -0.15 -2.86 3.62
CA ASP A 40 0.92 -3.25 2.70
C ASP A 40 0.71 -2.70 1.29
N TYR A 41 1.81 -2.36 0.61
CA TYR A 41 1.81 -1.65 -0.67
C TYR A 41 3.04 -1.98 -1.51
N CYS A 42 2.92 -1.78 -2.81
CA CYS A 42 4.03 -1.80 -3.75
C CYS A 42 4.56 -0.39 -4.03
N LEU A 43 5.84 -0.33 -4.38
CA LEU A 43 6.48 0.84 -4.98
C LEU A 43 6.80 0.49 -6.44
N LEU A 44 6.27 1.26 -7.38
CA LEU A 44 6.48 1.07 -8.82
C LEU A 44 7.32 2.21 -9.40
N ASP A 45 8.25 1.89 -10.28
CA ASP A 45 9.07 2.86 -11.02
C ASP A 45 8.31 3.45 -12.23
N CYS A 46 9.00 4.21 -13.08
CA CYS A 46 8.40 4.82 -14.28
C CYS A 46 8.00 3.82 -15.37
N ASN A 47 8.46 2.56 -15.29
CA ASN A 47 8.14 1.47 -16.20
C ASN A 47 7.19 0.45 -15.55
N ASP A 48 6.55 0.84 -14.45
CA ASP A 48 5.66 0.02 -13.64
C ASP A 48 6.29 -1.27 -13.10
N GLN A 49 7.61 -1.25 -12.92
CA GLN A 49 8.36 -2.35 -12.30
C GLN A 49 8.49 -2.12 -10.80
N LEU A 50 8.49 -3.20 -10.02
CA LEU A 50 8.68 -3.14 -8.57
C LEU A 50 10.07 -2.55 -8.25
N VAL A 51 10.09 -1.46 -7.49
CA VAL A 51 11.33 -0.86 -6.95
C VAL A 51 12.00 -1.80 -5.94
N ARG A 52 11.19 -2.57 -5.21
CA ARG A 52 11.59 -3.61 -4.26
C ARG A 52 10.48 -4.65 -4.10
N ASN A 53 10.83 -5.80 -3.52
CA ASN A 53 9.82 -6.75 -3.04
C ASN A 53 8.85 -6.10 -2.05
N ILE A 54 7.62 -6.59 -2.02
CA ILE A 54 6.56 -6.08 -1.14
C ILE A 54 6.78 -6.64 0.27
N TYR A 55 7.10 -5.77 1.21
CA TYR A 55 7.23 -6.15 2.62
C TYR A 55 5.88 -6.63 3.17
N SER A 56 5.96 -7.60 4.07
CA SER A 56 4.86 -7.89 4.98
C SER A 56 4.87 -6.89 6.12
N TYR A 57 3.69 -6.46 6.55
CA TYR A 57 3.51 -5.62 7.75
C TYR A 57 4.12 -6.21 9.03
N ARG A 58 4.44 -7.52 9.03
CA ARG A 58 5.13 -8.22 10.12
C ARG A 58 6.64 -7.99 10.15
N ASP A 59 7.20 -7.39 9.11
CA ASP A 59 8.62 -7.06 9.06
C ASP A 59 8.98 -6.02 10.15
N SER A 60 10.12 -6.23 10.81
CA SER A 60 10.54 -5.40 11.94
C SER A 60 11.21 -4.07 11.55
N ARG A 61 11.38 -3.78 10.24
CA ARG A 61 12.04 -2.56 9.74
C ARG A 61 11.44 -1.26 10.29
N THR A 62 10.14 -1.26 10.58
CA THR A 62 9.44 -0.03 10.96
C THR A 62 9.58 0.35 12.43
N ILE A 63 10.19 -0.50 13.28
CA ILE A 63 10.35 -0.21 14.72
C ILE A 63 11.13 1.10 14.91
N LYS A 64 12.30 1.21 14.27
CA LYS A 64 13.11 2.44 14.31
C LYS A 64 12.42 3.59 13.57
N ALA A 65 11.79 3.30 12.43
CA ALA A 65 11.09 4.30 11.63
C ALA A 65 9.98 5.02 12.43
N LYS A 66 9.18 4.27 13.21
CA LYS A 66 8.18 4.86 14.10
C LYS A 66 8.81 5.75 15.17
N GLN A 67 9.84 5.26 15.86
CA GLN A 67 10.54 6.03 16.90
C GLN A 67 11.10 7.35 16.36
N ASP A 68 11.62 7.36 15.14
CA ASP A 68 12.19 8.56 14.53
C ASP A 68 11.11 9.49 13.99
N PHE A 69 10.06 8.96 13.36
CA PHE A 69 8.93 9.77 12.88
C PHE A 69 8.20 10.47 14.03
N GLU A 70 8.04 9.81 15.18
CA GLU A 70 7.33 10.37 16.34
C GLU A 70 8.05 11.55 17.00
N LYS A 71 9.35 11.73 16.74
CA LYS A 71 10.11 12.94 17.12
C LYS A 71 9.77 14.13 16.24
N ILE A 72 9.23 13.88 15.04
CA ILE A 72 8.85 14.89 14.05
C ILE A 72 7.38 15.26 14.20
N MET A 73 6.50 14.26 14.35
CA MET A 73 5.07 14.45 14.56
C MET A 73 4.56 13.51 15.64
N SER A 74 4.00 14.07 16.71
CA SER A 74 3.51 13.30 17.85
C SER A 74 2.35 12.36 17.47
N ILE A 75 2.19 11.28 18.24
CA ILE A 75 1.07 10.34 18.13
C ILE A 75 -0.27 11.08 18.23
N GLU A 76 -0.39 12.06 19.13
CA GLU A 76 -1.60 12.84 19.30
C GLU A 76 -1.95 13.63 18.04
N ASN A 77 -0.97 14.28 17.41
CA ASN A 77 -1.18 15.01 16.15
C ASN A 77 -1.55 14.06 15.01
N LEU A 78 -0.87 12.92 14.89
CA LEU A 78 -1.21 11.90 13.90
C LEU A 78 -2.64 11.39 14.08
N TYR A 79 -3.05 11.09 15.31
CA TYR A 79 -4.41 10.66 15.61
C TYR A 79 -5.44 11.74 15.31
N LYS A 80 -5.13 13.00 15.64
CA LYS A 80 -6.00 14.15 15.36
C LYS A 80 -6.23 14.34 13.85
N ILE A 81 -5.20 14.13 13.02
CA ILE A 81 -5.28 14.27 11.56
C ILE A 81 -5.99 13.05 10.93
N THR A 82 -5.56 11.84 11.31
CA THR A 82 -5.92 10.62 10.58
C THR A 82 -7.09 9.87 11.18
N GLY A 83 -7.44 10.12 12.45
CA GLY A 83 -8.43 9.35 13.20
C GLY A 83 -7.99 7.92 13.52
N ILE A 84 -6.76 7.53 13.20
CA ILE A 84 -6.24 6.18 13.37
C ILE A 84 -5.15 6.19 14.42
N TYR A 85 -5.27 5.32 15.41
CA TYR A 85 -4.22 5.16 16.41
C TYR A 85 -2.99 4.55 15.72
N PRO A 86 -1.82 5.23 15.72
CA PRO A 86 -0.67 4.78 14.97
C PRO A 86 -0.15 3.42 15.44
N GLN A 87 -0.12 2.45 14.52
CA GLN A 87 0.50 1.14 14.75
C GLN A 87 1.87 1.09 14.10
N VAL A 88 2.83 0.40 14.71
CA VAL A 88 4.22 0.29 14.21
C VAL A 88 4.32 -0.18 12.77
N PHE A 89 3.33 -0.91 12.27
CA PHE A 89 3.29 -1.47 10.93
C PHE A 89 2.48 -0.64 9.91
N ASN A 90 1.86 0.47 10.31
CA ASN A 90 1.10 1.33 9.40
C ASN A 90 1.97 1.77 8.21
N THR A 91 1.34 1.92 7.04
CA THR A 91 1.99 2.35 5.79
C THR A 91 2.84 3.61 5.99
N LEU A 92 2.38 4.54 6.82
CA LEU A 92 3.14 5.73 7.22
C LEU A 92 4.58 5.43 7.62
N TYR A 93 4.78 4.51 8.56
CA TYR A 93 6.12 4.20 9.06
C TYR A 93 6.91 3.32 8.10
N GLN A 94 6.22 2.49 7.32
CA GLN A 94 6.81 1.73 6.22
C GLN A 94 7.39 2.66 5.13
N LEU A 95 6.66 3.71 4.75
CA LEU A 95 7.10 4.70 3.78
C LEU A 95 8.20 5.60 4.35
N TYR A 96 8.17 5.88 5.65
CA TYR A 96 9.27 6.61 6.29
C TYR A 96 10.57 5.79 6.25
N ASP A 97 10.53 4.49 6.52
CA ASP A 97 11.69 3.60 6.33
C ASP A 97 12.16 3.57 4.86
N ASP A 98 11.24 3.52 3.89
CA ASP A 98 11.58 3.57 2.47
C ASP A 98 12.23 4.91 2.07
N LYS A 99 11.79 6.03 2.66
CA LYS A 99 12.39 7.35 2.49
C LYS A 99 13.82 7.38 2.98
N GLU A 100 14.08 6.90 4.20
CA GLU A 100 15.43 6.84 4.77
C GLU A 100 16.37 5.95 3.96
N LYS A 101 15.83 4.94 3.28
CA LYS A 101 16.56 4.09 2.32
C LYS A 101 16.71 4.69 0.92
N GLY A 102 16.18 5.89 0.69
CA GLY A 102 16.24 6.57 -0.62
C GLY A 102 15.41 5.90 -1.71
N LEU A 103 14.39 5.11 -1.36
CA LEU A 103 13.54 4.41 -2.34
C LEU A 103 12.44 5.30 -2.92
N ILE A 104 12.06 6.35 -2.21
CA ILE A 104 11.03 7.30 -2.65
C ILE A 104 11.42 8.00 -3.96
N THR A 105 12.71 8.32 -4.15
CA THR A 105 13.20 8.96 -5.38
C THR A 105 13.13 8.06 -6.62
N LYS A 106 13.02 6.74 -6.42
CA LYS A 106 12.85 5.74 -7.49
C LYS A 106 11.39 5.37 -7.73
N THR A 107 10.48 5.91 -6.93
CA THR A 107 9.06 5.55 -6.95
C THR A 107 8.28 6.55 -7.78
N LYS A 108 7.59 6.07 -8.81
CA LYS A 108 6.59 6.83 -9.55
C LYS A 108 5.18 6.62 -8.99
N THR A 109 4.81 5.37 -8.70
CA THR A 109 3.45 5.01 -8.29
C THR A 109 3.45 4.10 -7.05
N ILE A 110 2.52 4.35 -6.13
CA ILE A 110 2.26 3.58 -4.92
C ILE A 110 0.84 3.01 -5.02
N MET A 111 0.74 1.69 -4.86
CA MET A 111 -0.53 0.98 -4.83
C MET A 111 -0.61 0.04 -3.63
N PHE A 112 -1.76 0.00 -2.97
CA PHE A 112 -1.99 -0.98 -1.89
C PHE A 112 -2.05 -2.39 -2.45
N LEU A 113 -1.68 -3.38 -1.65
CA LEU A 113 -1.55 -4.77 -2.06
C LEU A 113 -2.76 -5.35 -2.84
N PRO A 114 -4.03 -5.19 -2.42
CA PRO A 114 -5.15 -5.77 -3.16
C PRO A 114 -5.33 -5.06 -4.51
N CYS A 115 -5.09 -3.75 -4.53
CA CYS A 115 -5.15 -2.95 -5.74
C CYS A 115 -4.03 -3.29 -6.72
N TYR A 116 -2.82 -3.55 -6.23
CA TYR A 116 -1.70 -4.01 -7.06
C TYR A 116 -1.97 -5.39 -7.67
N LEU A 117 -2.55 -6.32 -6.91
CA LEU A 117 -2.99 -7.61 -7.45
C LEU A 117 -4.08 -7.44 -8.52
N GLY A 118 -5.02 -6.51 -8.32
CA GLY A 118 -6.01 -6.14 -9.33
C GLY A 118 -5.37 -5.55 -10.59
N TYR A 119 -4.36 -4.70 -10.43
CA TYR A 119 -3.57 -4.15 -11.53
C TYR A 119 -2.89 -5.25 -12.33
N LEU A 120 -2.25 -6.25 -11.69
CA LEU A 120 -1.63 -7.37 -12.40
C LEU A 120 -2.60 -8.18 -13.28
N LEU A 121 -3.91 -8.13 -13.00
CA LEU A 121 -4.94 -8.81 -13.77
C LEU A 121 -5.58 -7.94 -14.86
N THR A 122 -5.48 -6.62 -14.76
CA THR A 122 -6.32 -5.69 -15.54
C THR A 122 -5.55 -4.56 -16.21
N ASP A 123 -4.30 -4.34 -15.84
CA ASP A 123 -3.49 -3.16 -16.17
C ASP A 123 -4.10 -1.80 -15.73
N VAL A 124 -5.14 -1.82 -14.89
CA VAL A 124 -5.80 -0.60 -14.39
C VAL A 124 -5.25 -0.22 -13.01
N LYS A 125 -4.71 1.00 -12.89
CA LYS A 125 -4.18 1.53 -11.63
C LYS A 125 -5.24 2.34 -10.88
N TYR A 126 -5.61 1.88 -9.71
CA TYR A 126 -6.39 2.64 -8.74
C TYR A 126 -6.05 2.21 -7.32
N ASN A 127 -6.33 3.06 -6.33
CA ASN A 127 -6.42 2.64 -4.94
C ASN A 127 -7.88 2.66 -4.50
N GLU A 128 -8.26 1.76 -3.60
CA GLU A 128 -9.58 1.74 -2.98
C GLU A 128 -9.52 2.52 -1.65
N LEU A 129 -10.58 3.27 -1.32
CA LEU A 129 -10.55 4.19 -0.19
C LEU A 129 -10.47 3.45 1.15
N SER A 130 -11.19 2.34 1.30
CA SER A 130 -11.22 1.56 2.53
C SER A 130 -9.84 0.95 2.82
N ILE A 131 -9.15 0.38 1.81
CA ILE A 131 -7.78 -0.11 2.01
C ILE A 131 -6.81 1.03 2.29
N ALA A 132 -6.95 2.16 1.59
CA ALA A 132 -6.12 3.35 1.81
C ALA A 132 -6.30 3.93 3.21
N SER A 133 -7.50 3.83 3.79
CA SER A 133 -7.74 4.30 5.16
C SER A 133 -6.85 3.59 6.17
N THR A 134 -6.50 2.32 5.97
CA THR A 134 -5.63 1.57 6.90
C THR A 134 -4.20 2.13 7.00
N SER A 135 -3.79 2.99 6.07
CA SER A 135 -2.41 3.44 5.90
C SER A 135 -1.88 4.36 7.00
N GLY A 136 -2.76 5.06 7.70
CA GLY A 136 -2.39 6.19 8.55
C GLY A 136 -1.90 7.41 7.75
N LEU A 137 -2.30 7.54 6.48
CA LEU A 137 -1.95 8.67 5.61
C LEU A 137 -3.15 9.55 5.25
N LEU A 138 -4.39 9.06 5.42
CA LEU A 138 -5.58 9.83 5.06
C LEU A 138 -5.94 10.81 6.16
N ASN A 139 -6.35 12.01 5.76
CA ASN A 139 -7.01 12.95 6.64
C ASN A 139 -8.47 12.50 6.86
N LYS A 140 -8.88 12.39 8.12
CA LYS A 140 -10.21 11.85 8.49
C LYS A 140 -11.39 12.73 8.05
N ASP A 141 -11.14 14.02 7.80
CA ASP A 141 -12.19 14.98 7.45
C ASP A 141 -12.35 15.10 5.93
N THR A 142 -11.26 14.92 5.16
CA THR A 142 -11.30 15.01 3.68
C THR A 142 -11.35 13.66 2.98
N PHE A 143 -11.05 12.56 3.68
CA PHE A 143 -10.88 11.22 3.10
C PHE A 143 -9.88 11.17 1.95
N ASP A 144 -8.87 12.03 2.02
CA ASP A 144 -7.79 12.12 1.03
C ASP A 144 -6.44 12.12 1.74
N TYR A 145 -5.36 11.85 1.00
CA TYR A 145 -4.02 11.82 1.58
C TYR A 145 -3.65 13.18 2.19
N ASP A 146 -3.22 13.16 3.45
CA ASP A 146 -2.84 14.38 4.17
C ASP A 146 -1.53 14.96 3.63
N LYS A 147 -1.59 16.21 3.19
CA LYS A 147 -0.48 16.87 2.50
C LYS A 147 0.74 17.07 3.39
N ASP A 148 0.54 17.34 4.67
CA ASP A 148 1.64 17.59 5.61
C ASP A 148 2.34 16.28 5.95
N ILE A 149 1.58 15.20 6.16
CA ILE A 149 2.14 13.85 6.31
C ILE A 149 2.94 13.44 5.07
N LEU A 150 2.37 13.60 3.87
CA LEU A 150 3.07 13.22 2.62
C LEU A 150 4.36 14.03 2.41
N LYS A 151 4.34 15.33 2.72
CA LYS A 151 5.54 16.18 2.64
C LYS A 151 6.66 15.66 3.54
N LEU A 152 6.35 15.21 4.76
CA LEU A 152 7.34 14.60 5.66
C LEU A 152 7.94 13.31 5.09
N LEU A 153 7.19 12.59 4.26
CA LEU A 153 7.65 11.38 3.56
C LEU A 153 8.42 11.68 2.25
N GLY A 154 8.49 12.94 1.81
CA GLY A 154 9.04 13.30 0.50
C GLY A 154 8.14 12.87 -0.66
N LEU A 155 6.84 12.73 -0.40
CA LEU A 155 5.82 12.30 -1.35
C LEU A 155 4.79 13.40 -1.57
N ASN A 156 3.97 13.23 -2.62
CA ASN A 156 2.75 13.97 -2.84
C ASN A 156 1.64 13.00 -3.32
N LYS A 157 0.42 13.52 -3.47
CA LYS A 157 -0.74 12.71 -3.85
C LYS A 157 -0.56 12.00 -5.20
N GLU A 158 0.16 12.60 -6.14
CA GLU A 158 0.39 12.05 -7.48
C GLU A 158 1.31 10.82 -7.48
N ASN A 159 2.01 10.57 -6.37
CA ASN A 159 2.73 9.32 -6.18
C ASN A 159 1.79 8.14 -5.91
N PHE A 160 0.53 8.35 -5.58
CA PHE A 160 -0.43 7.27 -5.34
C PHE A 160 -1.33 7.09 -6.56
N ALA A 161 -1.69 5.85 -6.88
CA ALA A 161 -2.75 5.61 -7.85
C ALA A 161 -4.04 6.30 -7.38
N ASN A 162 -4.77 6.90 -8.31
CA ASN A 162 -6.01 7.64 -8.02
C ASN A 162 -7.01 6.74 -7.30
N PHE A 163 -7.83 7.33 -6.44
CA PHE A 163 -8.96 6.59 -5.88
C PHE A 163 -9.94 6.21 -6.98
N LYS A 164 -10.41 4.97 -6.96
CA LYS A 164 -11.51 4.56 -7.84
C LYS A 164 -12.75 5.35 -7.42
N ASN A 165 -13.28 6.20 -8.30
CA ASN A 165 -14.67 6.66 -8.16
C ASN A 165 -15.55 5.43 -8.32
N ASN A 166 -16.38 5.12 -7.32
CA ASN A 166 -17.27 3.97 -7.38
C ASN A 166 -18.08 4.00 -8.68
N GLY A 167 -17.86 2.97 -9.49
CA GLY A 167 -18.43 2.71 -10.81
C GLY A 167 -18.13 1.26 -11.18
#